data_AF-A0A6I7XZ42-F1
#
_entry.id   AF-A0A6I7XZ42-F1
#
_cell.length_a   1.000
_cell.length_b   1.000
_cell.length_c   1.000
_cell.angle_alpha   90.00
_cell.angle_beta   90.00
_cell.angle_gamma   90.00
#
_symmetry.space_group_name_H-M   'P 1'
#
loop_
_entity.id
_entity.type
_entity.pdbx_description
1 polymer ?
#
loop_
_entity_poly.entity_id
_entity_poly.type
_entity_poly.pdbx_seq_one_letter_code
_entity_poly.pdbx_strand_id
1 'polypeptide(L)'
;MGCWSAYLVRLEDGSVRELYEKYGRWHLAGAEDRASLVKRVLGEGRPVIGDPETARSCQGIALDLATRRYRFYSCALRMPCAGAAHRESMALHLAGSPGWEGWDVAHAWGGDEELRRVVLPGPPPGPVEDSPVEIDVASRDYWFVGWDPEARTITVRHDKSIADTFAGATCLVSVIDDDTALAHWQLNNTVAPLLAHQGETVVCALAAEPPYPLAAEDAVSNGAVIDVRRRRLRYWTADVVPPVCLAQMRATWPGWQVERLSWGHLGHLAAIGEHSGELSMTDAELFDASWGAELIAMRNLARDALPAEPRGLIAPQVLVVDRW
;
A
#
# COMPACT_ATOMS: atom_id res chain seq x y z
N MET A 1 13.39 -14.31 -11.14
CA MET A 1 12.05 -14.73 -10.63
C MET A 1 11.09 -14.81 -11.81
N GLY A 2 10.26 -15.86 -11.90
CA GLY A 2 9.32 -16.04 -13.02
C GLY A 2 7.95 -15.46 -12.71
N CYS A 3 7.31 -14.77 -13.67
CA CYS A 3 5.97 -14.20 -13.52
C CYS A 3 4.89 -15.29 -13.49
N TRP A 4 4.82 -16.06 -12.41
CA TRP A 4 3.83 -17.12 -12.19
C TRP A 4 2.57 -16.57 -11.52
N SER A 5 1.42 -17.13 -11.92
CA SER A 5 0.11 -16.85 -11.34
C SER A 5 -0.42 -18.09 -10.63
N ALA A 6 -0.85 -17.93 -9.39
CA ALA A 6 -1.55 -18.98 -8.64
C ALA A 6 -3.06 -18.81 -8.77
N TYR A 7 -3.77 -19.90 -9.02
CA TYR A 7 -5.23 -19.96 -9.04
C TYR A 7 -5.72 -20.94 -7.99
N LEU A 8 -6.53 -20.45 -7.06
CA LEU A 8 -7.19 -21.26 -6.04
C LEU A 8 -8.70 -21.18 -6.23
N VAL A 9 -9.37 -22.32 -6.30
CA VAL A 9 -10.83 -22.39 -6.42
C VAL A 9 -11.37 -23.35 -5.36
N ARG A 10 -12.19 -22.82 -4.45
CA ARG A 10 -13.01 -23.61 -3.53
C ARG A 10 -14.39 -23.82 -4.13
N LEU A 11 -14.78 -25.09 -4.28
CA LEU A 11 -16.07 -25.51 -4.83
C LEU A 11 -17.16 -25.48 -3.76
N GLU A 12 -18.41 -25.63 -4.19
CA GLU A 12 -19.59 -25.63 -3.30
C GLU A 12 -19.58 -26.78 -2.28
N ASP A 13 -18.96 -27.91 -2.62
CA ASP A 13 -18.75 -29.05 -1.72
C ASP A 13 -17.62 -28.84 -0.70
N GLY A 14 -16.97 -27.66 -0.75
CA GLY A 14 -15.86 -27.28 0.11
C GLY A 14 -14.49 -27.77 -0.34
N SER A 15 -14.40 -28.61 -1.39
CA SER A 15 -13.12 -29.05 -1.95
C SER A 15 -12.38 -27.90 -2.63
N VAL A 16 -11.05 -27.96 -2.61
CA VAL A 16 -10.18 -26.91 -3.16
C VAL A 16 -9.31 -27.50 -4.27
N ARG A 17 -9.20 -26.76 -5.38
CA ARG A 17 -8.27 -27.06 -6.47
C ARG A 17 -7.33 -25.90 -6.71
N GLU A 18 -6.11 -26.23 -7.14
CA GLU A 18 -5.11 -25.25 -7.50
C GLU A 18 -4.53 -25.48 -8.90
N LEU A 19 -4.17 -24.38 -9.56
CA LEU A 19 -3.47 -24.38 -10.85
C LEU A 19 -2.43 -23.24 -10.86
N TYR A 20 -1.30 -23.49 -11.54
CA TYR A 20 -0.22 -22.52 -11.70
C TYR A 20 0.01 -22.23 -13.18
N GLU A 21 0.08 -20.95 -13.54
CA GLU A 21 0.26 -20.54 -14.93
C GLU A 21 1.37 -19.49 -15.06
N LYS A 22 2.35 -19.76 -15.94
CA LYS A 22 3.38 -18.78 -16.29
C LYS A 22 2.76 -17.71 -17.18
N TYR A 23 2.97 -16.44 -16.82
CA TYR A 23 2.34 -15.28 -17.46
C TYR A 23 0.80 -15.32 -17.45
N GLY A 24 0.22 -16.03 -16.49
CA GLY A 24 -1.22 -16.08 -16.30
C GLY A 24 -1.84 -14.71 -16.02
N ARG A 25 -3.18 -14.70 -16.03
CA ARG A 25 -3.99 -13.57 -15.57
C ARG A 25 -3.83 -13.36 -14.07
N TRP A 26 -3.99 -12.13 -13.64
CA TRP A 26 -3.98 -11.75 -12.21
C TRP A 26 -5.29 -11.14 -11.74
N HIS A 27 -6.22 -10.84 -12.67
CA HIS A 27 -7.60 -10.48 -12.35
C HIS A 27 -8.58 -11.07 -13.38
N LEU A 28 -9.87 -10.97 -13.10
CA LEU A 28 -10.97 -11.46 -13.91
C LEU A 28 -11.98 -10.33 -14.13
N ALA A 29 -12.26 -9.95 -15.38
CA ALA A 29 -13.10 -8.79 -15.68
C ALA A 29 -14.59 -9.06 -15.36
N GLY A 30 -15.05 -10.29 -15.50
CA GLY A 30 -16.47 -10.61 -15.28
C GLY A 30 -16.80 -12.09 -15.27
N ALA A 31 -18.09 -12.38 -15.43
CA ALA A 31 -18.63 -13.73 -15.28
C ALA A 31 -18.06 -14.75 -16.28
N GLU A 32 -17.81 -14.34 -17.53
CA GLU A 32 -17.22 -15.20 -18.56
C GLU A 32 -15.78 -15.59 -18.22
N ASP A 33 -14.96 -14.62 -17.80
CA ASP A 33 -13.60 -14.86 -17.33
C ASP A 33 -13.56 -15.80 -16.12
N ARG A 34 -14.47 -15.58 -15.15
CA ARG A 34 -14.63 -16.46 -13.99
C ARG A 34 -15.00 -17.88 -14.43
N ALA A 35 -16.00 -18.04 -15.28
CA ALA A 35 -16.42 -19.35 -15.77
C ALA A 35 -15.29 -20.07 -16.53
N SER A 36 -14.56 -19.34 -17.37
CA SER A 36 -13.40 -19.85 -18.10
C SER A 36 -12.29 -20.31 -17.14
N LEU A 37 -11.96 -19.52 -16.12
CA LEU A 37 -10.94 -19.89 -15.14
C LEU A 37 -11.37 -21.13 -14.34
N VAL A 38 -12.61 -21.17 -13.85
CA VAL A 38 -13.14 -22.31 -13.09
C VAL A 38 -13.08 -23.59 -13.93
N LYS A 39 -13.55 -23.53 -15.19
CA LYS A 39 -13.48 -24.67 -16.11
C LYS A 39 -12.05 -25.18 -16.27
N ARG A 40 -11.08 -24.27 -16.41
CA ARG A 40 -9.67 -24.62 -16.56
C ARG A 40 -9.08 -25.24 -15.29
N VAL A 41 -9.33 -24.66 -14.12
CA VAL A 41 -8.87 -25.19 -12.82
C VAL A 41 -9.49 -26.56 -12.53
N LEU A 42 -10.74 -26.80 -12.93
CA LEU A 42 -11.37 -28.12 -12.80
C LEU A 42 -10.76 -29.17 -13.75
N GLY A 43 -10.38 -28.77 -14.97
CA GLY A 43 -9.80 -29.67 -15.98
C GLY A 43 -8.32 -29.99 -15.77
N GLU A 44 -7.52 -28.99 -15.41
CA GLU A 44 -6.05 -29.08 -15.36
C GLU A 44 -5.50 -28.94 -13.93
N GLY A 45 -6.24 -28.34 -13.01
CA GLY A 45 -5.78 -28.09 -11.65
C GLY A 45 -5.74 -29.36 -10.80
N ARG A 46 -4.85 -29.39 -9.81
CA ARG A 46 -4.73 -30.51 -8.86
C ARG A 46 -5.59 -30.27 -7.62
N PRO A 47 -6.18 -31.30 -7.00
CA PRO A 47 -6.81 -31.15 -5.69
C PRO A 47 -5.78 -30.74 -4.64
N VAL A 48 -6.16 -29.85 -3.74
CA VAL A 48 -5.33 -29.47 -2.59
C VAL A 48 -5.59 -30.46 -1.45
N ILE A 49 -4.52 -31.13 -0.98
CA ILE A 49 -4.53 -31.99 0.20
C ILE A 49 -3.60 -31.35 1.22
N GLY A 50 -4.15 -30.65 2.22
CA GLY A 50 -3.37 -29.84 3.15
C GLY A 50 -3.30 -28.37 2.72
N ASP A 51 -2.12 -27.76 2.79
CA ASP A 51 -1.92 -26.34 2.46
C ASP A 51 -1.55 -26.13 0.98
N PRO A 52 -2.12 -25.11 0.30
CA PRO A 52 -1.74 -24.76 -1.06
C PRO A 52 -0.30 -24.24 -1.16
N GLU A 53 0.43 -24.61 -2.21
CA GLU A 53 1.84 -24.22 -2.41
C GLU A 53 1.99 -22.89 -3.20
N THR A 54 1.34 -21.82 -2.75
CA THR A 54 1.24 -20.57 -3.55
C THR A 54 2.46 -19.64 -3.46
N ALA A 55 3.40 -19.91 -2.54
CA ALA A 55 4.50 -19.02 -2.14
C ALA A 55 5.47 -18.60 -3.27
N ARG A 56 5.38 -19.24 -4.44
CA ARG A 56 6.26 -18.96 -5.59
C ARG A 56 5.65 -18.07 -6.67
N SER A 57 4.42 -17.58 -6.46
CA SER A 57 3.68 -16.82 -7.47
C SER A 57 3.77 -15.32 -7.24
N CYS A 58 4.08 -14.58 -8.29
CA CYS A 58 4.16 -13.11 -8.24
C CYS A 58 2.77 -12.45 -8.17
N GLN A 59 1.73 -13.18 -8.49
CA GLN A 59 0.34 -12.73 -8.58
C GLN A 59 -0.61 -13.93 -8.44
N GLY A 60 -1.90 -13.69 -8.22
CA GLY A 60 -2.84 -14.79 -8.13
C GLY A 60 -4.30 -14.39 -7.94
N ILE A 61 -5.17 -15.39 -8.05
CA ILE A 61 -6.62 -15.30 -7.88
C ILE A 61 -7.09 -16.41 -6.95
N ALA A 62 -7.96 -16.07 -6.00
CA ALA A 62 -8.74 -17.02 -5.22
C ALA A 62 -10.23 -16.80 -5.45
N LEU A 63 -10.96 -17.88 -5.71
CA LEU A 63 -12.42 -17.91 -5.82
C LEU A 63 -12.99 -18.88 -4.78
N ASP A 64 -13.85 -18.39 -3.89
CA ASP A 64 -14.72 -19.24 -3.09
C ASP A 64 -16.11 -19.22 -3.71
N LEU A 65 -16.46 -20.30 -4.43
CA LEU A 65 -17.76 -20.42 -5.09
C LEU A 65 -18.89 -20.62 -4.08
N ALA A 66 -18.61 -21.21 -2.92
CA ALA A 66 -19.60 -21.48 -1.89
C ALA A 66 -20.04 -20.18 -1.20
N THR A 67 -19.10 -19.29 -0.90
CA THR A 67 -19.37 -18.01 -0.21
C THR A 67 -19.35 -16.79 -1.13
N ARG A 68 -19.16 -16.99 -2.44
CA ARG A 68 -19.07 -15.95 -3.47
C ARG A 68 -18.00 -14.90 -3.17
N ARG A 69 -16.81 -15.35 -2.77
CA ARG A 69 -15.66 -14.46 -2.54
C ARG A 69 -14.70 -14.53 -3.71
N TYR A 70 -14.19 -13.37 -4.09
CA TYR A 70 -13.12 -13.22 -5.06
C TYR A 70 -12.02 -12.34 -4.46
N ARG A 71 -10.80 -12.90 -4.43
CA ARG A 71 -9.59 -12.14 -4.11
C ARG A 71 -8.58 -12.24 -5.24
N PHE A 72 -7.84 -11.16 -5.44
CA PHE A 72 -6.76 -11.12 -6.41
C PHE A 72 -5.61 -10.25 -5.92
N TYR A 73 -4.39 -10.57 -6.33
CA TYR A 73 -3.26 -9.68 -6.12
C TYR A 73 -2.34 -9.66 -7.35
N SER A 74 -1.67 -8.54 -7.55
CA SER A 74 -0.72 -8.31 -8.65
C SER A 74 0.69 -8.13 -8.14
N CYS A 75 1.68 -8.43 -8.98
CA CYS A 75 3.07 -8.03 -8.74
C CYS A 75 3.22 -6.50 -8.79
N ALA A 76 3.99 -5.92 -7.87
CA ALA A 76 4.26 -4.49 -7.82
C ALA A 76 4.98 -3.96 -9.07
N LEU A 77 5.84 -4.77 -9.71
CA LEU A 77 6.55 -4.40 -10.94
C LEU A 77 5.63 -4.15 -12.15
N ARG A 78 4.34 -4.52 -12.07
CA ARG A 78 3.38 -4.25 -13.15
C ARG A 78 2.78 -2.85 -13.10
N MET A 79 2.93 -2.09 -12.01
CA MET A 79 2.25 -0.80 -11.84
C MET A 79 3.11 0.21 -11.04
N PRO A 80 3.82 1.12 -11.72
CA PRO A 80 4.85 1.96 -11.09
C PRO A 80 4.35 3.19 -10.33
N CYS A 81 3.08 3.63 -10.45
CA CYS A 81 2.61 4.87 -9.80
C CYS A 81 1.32 4.64 -8.97
N ALA A 82 1.30 5.09 -7.72
CA ALA A 82 0.16 5.06 -6.79
C ALA A 82 -0.50 3.68 -6.58
N GLY A 83 0.27 2.59 -6.64
CA GLY A 83 -0.22 1.22 -6.72
C GLY A 83 -1.29 0.83 -5.69
N ALA A 84 -1.31 1.48 -4.52
CA ALA A 84 -2.38 1.35 -3.54
C ALA A 84 -3.76 1.80 -4.07
N ALA A 85 -3.86 3.05 -4.52
CA ALA A 85 -5.08 3.64 -5.07
C ALA A 85 -5.51 2.96 -6.36
N HIS A 86 -4.56 2.50 -7.20
CA HIS A 86 -4.90 1.75 -8.41
C HIS A 86 -5.63 0.46 -8.05
N ARG A 87 -5.06 -0.34 -7.13
CA ARG A 87 -5.62 -1.64 -6.74
C ARG A 87 -6.99 -1.51 -6.11
N GLU A 88 -7.22 -0.45 -5.34
CA GLU A 88 -8.53 -0.18 -4.75
C GLU A 88 -9.54 0.29 -5.79
N SER A 89 -9.14 1.18 -6.72
CA SER A 89 -9.98 1.56 -7.87
C SER A 89 -10.38 0.34 -8.68
N MET A 90 -9.43 -0.55 -8.96
CA MET A 90 -9.67 -1.81 -9.68
C MET A 90 -10.61 -2.73 -8.91
N ALA A 91 -10.39 -2.92 -7.61
CA ALA A 91 -11.25 -3.75 -6.78
C ALA A 91 -12.68 -3.22 -6.74
N LEU A 92 -12.85 -1.90 -6.61
CA LEU A 92 -14.16 -1.25 -6.60
C LEU A 92 -14.84 -1.32 -7.98
N HIS A 93 -14.08 -1.14 -9.06
CA HIS A 93 -14.58 -1.29 -10.44
C HIS A 93 -15.10 -2.72 -10.68
N LEU A 94 -14.32 -3.73 -10.30
CA LEU A 94 -14.71 -5.13 -10.43
C LEU A 94 -15.92 -5.46 -9.56
N ALA A 95 -15.95 -5.01 -8.30
CA ALA A 95 -17.07 -5.22 -7.39
C ALA A 95 -18.39 -4.60 -7.91
N GLY A 96 -18.32 -3.45 -8.58
CA GLY A 96 -19.47 -2.78 -9.17
C GLY A 96 -19.90 -3.31 -10.54
N SER A 97 -19.13 -4.23 -11.14
CA SER A 97 -19.40 -4.75 -12.48
C SER A 97 -20.51 -5.82 -12.46
N PRO A 98 -21.40 -5.88 -13.47
CA PRO A 98 -22.54 -6.81 -13.49
C PRO A 98 -22.16 -8.29 -13.30
N GLY A 99 -20.97 -8.70 -13.76
CA GLY A 99 -20.48 -10.06 -13.60
C GLY A 99 -20.21 -10.49 -12.15
N TRP A 100 -20.15 -9.55 -11.21
CA TRP A 100 -19.78 -9.74 -9.81
C TRP A 100 -20.90 -9.36 -8.83
N GLU A 101 -22.13 -9.17 -9.32
CA GLU A 101 -23.26 -8.87 -8.45
C GLU A 101 -23.44 -9.94 -7.36
N GLY A 102 -23.48 -9.49 -6.09
CA GLY A 102 -23.59 -10.36 -4.92
C GLY A 102 -22.32 -11.15 -4.58
N TRP A 103 -21.17 -10.81 -5.18
CA TRP A 103 -19.86 -11.32 -4.78
C TRP A 103 -19.14 -10.32 -3.87
N ASP A 104 -18.39 -10.85 -2.91
CA ASP A 104 -17.40 -10.08 -2.15
C ASP A 104 -16.08 -10.08 -2.94
N VAL A 105 -15.79 -8.97 -3.62
CA VAL A 105 -14.60 -8.76 -4.45
C VAL A 105 -13.63 -7.82 -3.73
N ALA A 106 -12.37 -8.21 -3.57
CA ALA A 106 -11.35 -7.33 -3.03
C ALA A 106 -9.93 -7.68 -3.51
N HIS A 107 -9.03 -6.71 -3.43
CA HIS A 107 -7.60 -6.95 -3.60
C HIS A 107 -7.02 -7.63 -2.35
N ALA A 108 -6.21 -8.67 -2.52
CA ALA A 108 -5.51 -9.38 -1.45
C ALA A 108 -4.18 -8.68 -1.11
N TRP A 109 -4.19 -7.85 -0.08
CA TRP A 109 -2.99 -7.15 0.42
C TRP A 109 -2.01 -8.11 1.09
N GLY A 110 -2.49 -9.22 1.64
CA GLY A 110 -1.65 -10.29 2.17
C GLY A 110 -1.09 -11.24 1.12
N GLY A 111 -1.30 -10.93 -0.18
CA GLY A 111 -0.76 -11.70 -1.28
C GLY A 111 -1.22 -13.16 -1.25
N ASP A 112 -0.29 -14.07 -1.44
CA ASP A 112 -0.59 -15.49 -1.56
C ASP A 112 -1.11 -16.10 -0.24
N GLU A 113 -0.63 -15.65 0.92
CA GLU A 113 -1.15 -16.04 2.23
C GLU A 113 -2.62 -15.67 2.40
N GLU A 114 -3.02 -14.47 1.95
CA GLU A 114 -4.43 -14.07 1.99
C GLU A 114 -5.28 -14.91 1.04
N LEU A 115 -4.77 -15.24 -0.17
CA LEU A 115 -5.48 -16.14 -1.09
C LEU A 115 -5.77 -17.51 -0.48
N ARG A 116 -4.80 -18.09 0.24
CA ARG A 116 -5.01 -19.38 0.94
C ARG A 116 -6.15 -19.29 1.94
N ARG A 117 -6.22 -18.19 2.71
CA ARG A 117 -7.26 -17.97 3.73
C ARG A 117 -8.66 -17.80 3.16
N VAL A 118 -8.79 -17.39 1.91
CA VAL A 118 -10.08 -17.31 1.21
C VAL A 118 -10.68 -18.71 1.02
N VAL A 119 -9.84 -19.68 0.64
CA VAL A 119 -10.29 -21.04 0.30
C VAL A 119 -10.16 -22.03 1.45
N LEU A 120 -9.25 -21.78 2.39
CA LEU A 120 -8.97 -22.62 3.56
C LEU A 120 -8.74 -21.73 4.80
N PRO A 121 -9.66 -21.70 5.79
CA PRO A 121 -9.40 -21.04 7.06
C PRO A 121 -8.36 -21.85 7.85
N GLY A 122 -7.10 -21.44 7.78
CA GLY A 122 -5.97 -22.09 8.45
C GLY A 122 -5.45 -21.35 9.69
N PRO A 123 -4.59 -22.00 10.50
CA PRO A 123 -3.94 -21.38 11.66
C PRO A 123 -3.04 -20.19 11.26
N PRO A 124 -2.66 -19.33 12.22
CA PRO A 124 -1.79 -18.19 11.93
C PRO A 124 -0.41 -18.67 11.41
N PRO A 125 0.20 -17.91 10.47
CA PRO A 125 1.51 -18.22 9.90
C PRO A 125 2.64 -18.18 10.94
N GLY A 126 3.74 -18.88 10.64
CA GLY A 126 4.99 -18.82 11.39
C GLY A 126 5.71 -17.47 11.23
N PRO A 127 6.80 -17.21 11.98
CA PRO A 127 7.46 -15.90 12.07
C PRO A 127 8.01 -15.40 10.73
N VAL A 128 8.13 -14.08 10.59
CA VAL A 128 8.78 -13.42 9.45
C VAL A 128 10.27 -13.81 9.44
N GLU A 129 10.82 -14.19 8.29
CA GLU A 129 12.27 -14.38 8.15
C GLU A 129 12.99 -13.04 8.38
N ASP A 130 14.08 -13.11 9.16
CA ASP A 130 14.91 -11.97 9.56
C ASP A 130 15.29 -11.10 8.36
N SER A 131 14.78 -9.87 8.34
CA SER A 131 15.39 -8.77 7.59
C SER A 131 15.91 -7.76 8.60
N PRO A 132 17.20 -7.36 8.54
CA PRO A 132 17.66 -6.24 9.35
C PRO A 132 17.02 -4.98 8.74
N VAL A 133 16.29 -4.20 9.53
CA VAL A 133 15.67 -2.96 9.02
C VAL A 133 16.02 -1.82 9.96
N GLU A 134 17.30 -1.47 9.96
CA GLU A 134 17.75 -0.16 10.41
C GLU A 134 17.01 0.92 9.62
N ILE A 135 16.79 2.07 10.25
CA ILE A 135 16.17 3.21 9.58
C ILE A 135 17.17 3.73 8.53
N ASP A 136 16.76 3.73 7.27
CA ASP A 136 17.56 4.19 6.14
C ASP A 136 16.89 5.43 5.53
N VAL A 137 17.28 6.61 6.01
CA VAL A 137 16.77 7.90 5.53
C VAL A 137 17.35 8.20 4.16
N ALA A 138 16.50 8.55 3.18
CA ALA A 138 16.93 8.84 1.83
C ALA A 138 17.95 10.01 1.77
N SER A 139 19.04 9.84 1.01
CA SER A 139 20.12 10.83 0.87
C SER A 139 19.67 12.11 0.14
N ARG A 140 20.30 13.24 0.47
CA ARG A 140 19.86 14.61 0.14
C ARG A 140 20.96 15.47 -0.51
N ASP A 141 22.14 14.91 -0.73
CA ASP A 141 23.38 15.67 -0.96
C ASP A 141 23.37 16.54 -2.24
N TYR A 142 22.52 16.22 -3.21
CA TYR A 142 22.54 16.84 -4.53
C TYR A 142 21.78 18.17 -4.64
N TRP A 143 20.82 18.45 -3.75
CA TRP A 143 19.87 19.56 -3.95
C TRP A 143 19.48 20.30 -2.67
N PHE A 144 19.69 19.68 -1.50
CA PHE A 144 19.42 20.26 -0.19
C PHE A 144 20.52 21.24 0.25
N VAL A 145 20.12 22.31 0.95
CA VAL A 145 21.05 23.31 1.50
C VAL A 145 20.98 23.36 3.02
N GLY A 146 19.78 23.32 3.61
CA GLY A 146 19.63 23.35 5.06
C GLY A 146 18.18 23.25 5.57
N TRP A 147 18.04 22.96 6.86
CA TRP A 147 16.77 22.93 7.60
C TRP A 147 16.93 23.74 8.89
N ASP A 148 16.04 24.70 9.10
CA ASP A 148 15.89 25.43 10.35
C ASP A 148 14.66 24.88 11.10
N PRO A 149 14.84 24.08 12.16
CA PRO A 149 13.73 23.50 12.92
C PRO A 149 12.94 24.53 13.73
N GLU A 150 13.56 25.63 14.16
CA GLU A 150 12.88 26.67 14.95
C GLU A 150 12.02 27.54 14.05
N ALA A 151 12.58 28.00 12.93
CA ALA A 151 11.84 28.76 11.92
C ALA A 151 10.97 27.87 11.02
N ARG A 152 11.03 26.55 11.23
CA ARG A 152 10.43 25.52 10.36
C ARG A 152 10.69 25.80 8.88
N THR A 153 11.94 26.08 8.50
CA THR A 153 12.27 26.53 7.15
C THR A 153 13.27 25.61 6.45
N ILE A 154 12.92 25.12 5.26
CA ILE A 154 13.77 24.29 4.41
C ILE A 154 14.39 25.16 3.32
N THR A 155 15.68 24.97 3.08
CA THR A 155 16.43 25.69 2.05
C THR A 155 16.91 24.72 0.97
N VAL A 156 16.60 25.04 -0.29
CA VAL A 156 16.95 24.23 -1.47
C VAL A 156 17.72 25.05 -2.51
N ARG A 157 18.48 24.36 -3.36
CA ARG A 157 19.35 25.01 -4.36
C ARG A 157 18.55 25.74 -5.43
N HIS A 158 17.73 25.07 -6.23
CA HIS A 158 17.29 25.66 -7.52
C HIS A 158 15.81 26.08 -7.62
N ASP A 159 14.88 25.30 -7.07
CA ASP A 159 13.43 25.55 -7.20
C ASP A 159 12.68 25.00 -5.97
N LYS A 160 11.55 25.61 -5.60
CA LYS A 160 10.74 25.16 -4.45
C LYS A 160 10.19 23.74 -4.64
N SER A 161 9.78 23.39 -5.86
CA SER A 161 9.27 22.07 -6.23
C SER A 161 10.30 20.94 -6.05
N ILE A 162 11.59 21.26 -6.06
CA ILE A 162 12.67 20.30 -5.80
C ILE A 162 12.67 19.83 -4.35
N ALA A 163 12.13 20.64 -3.42
CA ALA A 163 11.95 20.23 -2.03
C ALA A 163 11.11 18.96 -1.86
N ASP A 164 10.20 18.71 -2.80
CA ASP A 164 9.18 17.66 -2.68
C ASP A 164 9.47 16.45 -3.59
N THR A 165 10.40 16.57 -4.56
CA THR A 165 10.53 15.63 -5.68
C THR A 165 11.85 14.84 -5.78
N PHE A 166 12.94 15.24 -5.10
CA PHE A 166 14.28 14.67 -5.37
C PHE A 166 14.90 13.78 -4.29
N ALA A 167 14.17 13.45 -3.22
CA ALA A 167 14.59 12.35 -2.37
C ALA A 167 14.13 11.05 -3.04
N GLY A 168 15.07 10.21 -3.50
CA GLY A 168 14.80 8.90 -4.09
C GLY A 168 14.31 7.88 -3.05
N ALA A 169 13.31 8.27 -2.25
CA ALA A 169 12.72 7.49 -1.20
C ALA A 169 11.72 6.47 -1.78
N THR A 170 11.36 5.49 -0.98
CA THR A 170 10.30 4.53 -1.30
C THR A 170 9.15 4.61 -0.31
N CYS A 171 9.40 5.17 0.88
CA CYS A 171 8.49 5.19 2.01
C CYS A 171 8.36 6.59 2.63
N LEU A 172 7.13 7.00 2.93
CA LEU A 172 6.81 8.22 3.68
C LEU A 172 6.30 7.89 5.08
N VAL A 173 6.99 8.35 6.13
CA VAL A 173 6.51 8.25 7.51
C VAL A 173 6.21 9.64 8.05
N SER A 174 5.00 9.84 8.53
CA SER A 174 4.57 11.07 9.19
C SER A 174 4.30 10.80 10.66
N VAL A 175 4.93 11.56 11.55
CA VAL A 175 4.66 11.50 13.00
C VAL A 175 3.92 12.76 13.40
N ILE A 176 2.79 12.56 14.08
CA ILE A 176 2.08 13.61 14.80
C ILE A 176 2.46 13.46 16.27
N ASP A 177 3.18 14.45 16.77
CA ASP A 177 3.60 14.52 18.16
C ASP A 177 2.46 14.97 19.10
N ASP A 178 2.68 14.89 20.41
CA ASP A 178 1.72 15.23 21.46
C ASP A 178 1.28 16.70 21.40
N ASP A 179 2.17 17.58 20.95
CA ASP A 179 1.98 19.02 20.73
C ASP A 179 1.37 19.36 19.36
N THR A 180 0.84 18.36 18.64
CA THR A 180 0.30 18.48 17.27
C THR A 180 1.30 18.90 16.20
N ALA A 181 2.60 18.93 16.54
CA ALA A 181 3.64 19.09 15.54
C ALA A 181 3.61 17.91 14.57
N LEU A 182 3.67 18.22 13.28
CA LEU A 182 3.73 17.24 12.21
C LEU A 182 5.14 17.25 11.64
N ALA A 183 5.73 16.08 11.55
CA ALA A 183 7.03 15.87 10.95
C ALA A 183 6.96 14.69 9.98
N HIS A 184 7.69 14.79 8.87
CA HIS A 184 7.75 13.73 7.87
C HIS A 184 9.17 13.22 7.71
N TRP A 185 9.30 11.96 7.35
CA TRP A 185 10.56 11.34 6.99
C TRP A 185 10.35 10.51 5.73
N GLN A 186 11.28 10.67 4.79
CA GLN A 186 11.32 9.90 3.57
C GLN A 186 12.43 8.85 3.69
N LEU A 187 12.07 7.59 3.55
CA LEU A 187 12.91 6.43 3.84
C LEU A 187 13.08 5.56 2.60
N ASN A 188 14.19 4.84 2.50
CA ASN A 188 14.40 3.78 1.49
C ASN A 188 13.81 2.42 1.92
N ASN A 189 13.36 2.32 3.18
CA ASN A 189 12.78 1.12 3.76
C ASN A 189 11.40 0.76 3.16
N THR A 190 10.97 -0.49 3.36
CA THR A 190 9.55 -0.85 3.24
C THR A 190 8.85 -0.66 4.58
N VAL A 191 7.75 0.10 4.62
CA VAL A 191 7.12 0.55 5.87
C VAL A 191 6.63 -0.60 6.75
N ALA A 192 6.01 -1.64 6.18
CA ALA A 192 5.39 -2.69 6.99
C ALA A 192 6.44 -3.53 7.75
N PRO A 193 7.51 -4.04 7.12
CA PRO A 193 8.62 -4.66 7.83
C PRO A 193 9.26 -3.73 8.87
N LEU A 194 9.51 -2.45 8.52
CA LEU A 194 10.09 -1.47 9.44
C LEU A 194 9.25 -1.36 10.73
N LEU A 195 7.93 -1.15 10.59
CA LEU A 195 7.01 -1.02 11.72
C LEU A 195 6.87 -2.31 12.52
N ALA A 196 6.93 -3.47 11.86
CA ALA A 196 6.86 -4.77 12.51
C ALA A 196 8.11 -5.09 13.34
N HIS A 197 9.30 -4.61 12.92
CA HIS A 197 10.55 -4.85 13.65
C HIS A 197 10.85 -3.80 14.72
N GLN A 198 10.74 -2.51 14.37
CA GLN A 198 11.06 -1.43 15.31
C GLN A 198 9.96 -1.24 16.36
N GLY A 199 8.68 -1.44 16.00
CA GLY A 199 7.61 -1.12 16.94
C GLY A 199 7.59 0.37 17.27
N GLU A 200 7.21 0.70 18.50
CA GLU A 200 7.15 2.09 18.99
C GLU A 200 8.52 2.81 18.98
N THR A 201 9.65 2.08 19.00
CA THR A 201 11.00 2.70 19.04
C THR A 201 11.33 3.48 17.77
N VAL A 202 10.61 3.21 16.67
CA VAL A 202 10.76 3.94 15.41
C VAL A 202 10.54 5.44 15.60
N VAL A 203 9.67 5.85 16.52
CA VAL A 203 9.38 7.26 16.78
C VAL A 203 10.61 7.99 17.32
N CYS A 204 11.26 7.41 18.33
CA CYS A 204 12.47 7.98 18.92
C CYS A 204 13.63 8.01 17.92
N ALA A 205 13.76 6.96 17.10
CA ALA A 205 14.82 6.88 16.11
C ALA A 205 14.60 7.86 14.95
N LEU A 206 13.35 8.09 14.51
CA LEU A 206 13.01 9.15 13.55
C LEU A 206 13.22 10.54 14.14
N ALA A 207 12.88 10.76 15.42
CA ALA A 207 13.08 12.05 16.07
C ALA A 207 14.56 12.45 16.20
N ALA A 208 15.48 11.48 16.14
CA ALA A 208 16.92 11.74 16.08
C ALA A 208 17.38 12.20 14.68
N GLU A 209 16.55 12.01 13.66
CA GLU A 209 16.82 12.38 12.27
C GLU A 209 16.08 13.68 11.91
N PRO A 210 16.70 14.59 11.12
CA PRO A 210 16.06 15.83 10.73
C PRO A 210 14.83 15.55 9.83
N PRO A 211 13.63 16.06 10.21
CA PRO A 211 12.41 15.86 9.45
C PRO A 211 12.43 16.58 8.11
N TYR A 212 11.46 16.28 7.26
CA TYR A 212 11.42 16.65 5.85
C TYR A 212 10.03 17.15 5.40
N PRO A 213 9.88 17.80 4.23
CA PRO A 213 8.58 18.00 3.62
C PRO A 213 7.92 16.66 3.28
N LEU A 214 6.62 16.77 3.09
CA LEU A 214 5.82 15.68 2.58
C LEU A 214 6.33 15.25 1.19
N ALA A 215 6.43 13.94 0.96
CA ALA A 215 6.80 13.41 -0.35
C ALA A 215 5.64 13.55 -1.35
N ALA A 216 5.97 13.80 -2.62
CA ALA A 216 5.01 13.67 -3.72
C ALA A 216 4.50 12.23 -3.88
N GLU A 217 3.29 12.05 -4.42
CA GLU A 217 2.64 10.74 -4.58
C GLU A 217 3.43 9.77 -5.48
N ASP A 218 4.11 10.30 -6.50
CA ASP A 218 4.92 9.53 -7.46
C ASP A 218 6.30 9.13 -6.91
N ALA A 219 6.76 9.80 -5.85
CA ALA A 219 8.03 9.54 -5.19
C ALA A 219 7.96 8.41 -4.15
N VAL A 220 6.78 7.93 -3.75
CA VAL A 220 6.65 6.91 -2.70
C VAL A 220 5.64 5.81 -3.05
N SER A 221 5.98 4.58 -2.68
CA SER A 221 5.11 3.42 -2.91
C SER A 221 4.41 2.95 -1.63
N ASN A 222 4.84 3.42 -0.47
CA ASN A 222 4.30 3.02 0.81
C ASN A 222 4.50 4.10 1.89
N GLY A 223 3.84 3.97 3.03
CA GLY A 223 4.01 4.93 4.10
C GLY A 223 3.17 4.68 5.35
N ALA A 224 3.37 5.50 6.36
CA ALA A 224 2.64 5.44 7.63
C ALA A 224 2.42 6.81 8.26
N VAL A 225 1.34 6.91 9.01
CA VAL A 225 0.99 8.03 9.89
C VAL A 225 0.95 7.49 11.31
N ILE A 226 1.80 8.03 12.18
CA ILE A 226 1.92 7.68 13.59
C ILE A 226 1.37 8.84 14.40
N ASP A 227 0.18 8.67 14.97
CA ASP A 227 -0.41 9.65 15.89
C ASP A 227 -0.10 9.22 17.32
N VAL A 228 0.93 9.85 17.91
CA VAL A 228 1.45 9.50 19.24
C VAL A 228 0.39 9.71 20.31
N ARG A 229 -0.21 10.90 20.32
CA ARG A 229 -1.24 11.29 21.28
C ARG A 229 -2.44 10.35 21.29
N ARG A 230 -2.94 9.95 20.11
CA ARG A 230 -4.10 9.06 19.99
C ARG A 230 -3.73 7.58 20.03
N ARG A 231 -2.44 7.25 20.11
CA ARG A 231 -1.91 5.88 19.98
C ARG A 231 -2.50 5.16 18.76
N ARG A 232 -2.43 5.81 17.60
CA ARG A 232 -2.98 5.28 16.35
C ARG A 232 -1.89 5.19 15.28
N LEU A 233 -1.61 3.97 14.84
CA LEU A 233 -0.70 3.67 13.73
C LEU A 233 -1.54 3.34 12.49
N ARG A 234 -1.31 4.12 11.44
CA ARG A 234 -2.02 4.01 10.18
C ARG A 234 -1.00 3.78 9.07
N TYR A 235 -1.08 2.68 8.32
CA TYR A 235 -0.09 2.37 7.28
C TYR A 235 -0.74 2.13 5.92
N TRP A 236 -0.02 2.37 4.83
CA TRP A 236 -0.44 2.01 3.48
C TRP A 236 0.75 1.49 2.70
N THR A 237 0.48 0.71 1.66
CA THR A 237 1.53 0.20 0.78
C THR A 237 0.98 -0.16 -0.59
N ALA A 238 1.83 -0.04 -1.60
CA ALA A 238 1.65 -0.61 -2.93
C ALA A 238 2.23 -2.03 -3.02
N ASP A 239 2.66 -2.66 -1.93
CA ASP A 239 3.19 -4.02 -1.91
C ASP A 239 2.31 -4.96 -1.09
N VAL A 240 2.62 -6.25 -1.16
CA VAL A 240 2.01 -7.26 -0.30
C VAL A 240 2.55 -7.09 1.12
N VAL A 241 1.66 -7.14 2.12
CA VAL A 241 2.01 -7.24 3.54
C VAL A 241 1.56 -8.61 4.04
N PRO A 242 2.49 -9.58 4.16
CA PRO A 242 2.15 -10.89 4.67
C PRO A 242 1.39 -10.78 6.01
N PRO A 243 0.30 -11.52 6.20
CA PRO A 243 -0.45 -11.54 7.45
C PRO A 243 0.39 -11.77 8.71
N VAL A 244 1.49 -12.54 8.63
CA VAL A 244 2.46 -12.65 9.74
C VAL A 244 3.06 -11.30 10.10
N CYS A 245 3.49 -10.51 9.12
CA CYS A 245 4.09 -9.20 9.32
C CYS A 245 3.08 -8.25 9.97
N LEU A 246 1.82 -8.29 9.55
CA LEU A 246 0.75 -7.53 10.19
C LEU A 246 0.50 -7.97 11.65
N ALA A 247 0.54 -9.28 11.92
CA ALA A 247 0.39 -9.80 13.28
C ALA A 247 1.54 -9.33 14.18
N GLN A 248 2.78 -9.38 13.68
CA GLN A 248 3.96 -8.90 14.38
C GLN A 248 3.89 -7.38 14.63
N MET A 249 3.52 -6.59 13.62
CA MET A 249 3.29 -5.14 13.77
C MET A 249 2.27 -4.83 14.87
N ARG A 250 1.19 -5.60 14.98
CA ARG A 250 0.24 -5.40 16.09
C ARG A 250 0.83 -5.75 17.46
N ALA A 251 1.72 -6.74 17.52
CA ALA A 251 2.36 -7.15 18.76
C ALA A 251 3.43 -6.15 19.23
N THR A 252 4.15 -5.51 18.31
CA THR A 252 5.19 -4.51 18.61
C THR A 252 4.67 -3.10 18.88
N TRP A 253 3.34 -2.90 18.76
CA TRP A 253 2.63 -1.66 19.06
C TRP A 253 1.52 -1.88 20.12
N PRO A 254 1.87 -2.31 21.35
CA PRO A 254 0.91 -2.75 22.35
C PRO A 254 -0.02 -1.62 22.83
N GLY A 255 -1.32 -1.81 22.68
CA GLY A 255 -2.33 -0.83 23.09
C GLY A 255 -2.54 0.32 22.10
N TRP A 256 -1.96 0.22 20.89
CA TRP A 256 -2.23 1.12 19.78
C TRP A 256 -3.32 0.57 18.85
N GLN A 257 -4.07 1.47 18.21
CA GLN A 257 -4.93 1.12 17.08
C GLN A 257 -4.06 1.03 15.82
N VAL A 258 -3.84 -0.18 15.31
CA VAL A 258 -3.07 -0.45 14.08
C VAL A 258 -4.01 -0.78 12.93
N GLU A 259 -4.03 0.05 11.90
CA GLU A 259 -4.92 -0.09 10.76
C GLU A 259 -4.28 0.29 9.42
N ARG A 260 -4.79 -0.30 8.34
CA ARG A 260 -4.39 0.05 6.98
C ARG A 260 -5.20 1.27 6.51
N LEU A 261 -4.52 2.30 6.02
CA LEU A 261 -5.11 3.39 5.27
C LEU A 261 -5.50 2.93 3.87
N SER A 262 -6.72 3.26 3.49
CA SER A 262 -7.18 3.10 2.11
C SER A 262 -6.61 4.22 1.24
N TRP A 263 -6.54 3.99 -0.06
CA TRP A 263 -6.19 4.94 -1.11
C TRP A 263 -4.74 5.44 -1.09
N GLY A 264 -3.86 4.72 -0.39
CA GLY A 264 -2.43 4.99 -0.40
C GLY A 264 -2.09 6.39 0.12
N HIS A 265 -1.35 7.14 -0.70
CA HIS A 265 -0.93 8.50 -0.41
C HIS A 265 -2.13 9.44 -0.18
N LEU A 266 -3.23 9.31 -0.93
CA LEU A 266 -4.45 10.09 -0.68
C LEU A 266 -5.00 9.89 0.75
N GLY A 267 -5.04 8.64 1.21
CA GLY A 267 -5.45 8.32 2.58
C GLY A 267 -4.47 8.85 3.62
N HIS A 268 -3.19 8.91 3.28
CA HIS A 268 -2.17 9.53 4.12
C HIS A 268 -2.41 11.04 4.27
N LEU A 269 -2.64 11.77 3.17
CA LEU A 269 -2.97 13.20 3.19
C LEU A 269 -4.20 13.48 4.07
N ALA A 270 -5.27 12.71 3.86
CA ALA A 270 -6.49 12.84 4.66
C ALA A 270 -6.24 12.56 6.17
N ALA A 271 -5.38 11.59 6.49
CA ALA A 271 -5.04 11.24 7.86
C ALA A 271 -4.22 12.33 8.59
N ILE A 272 -3.38 13.07 7.86
CA ILE A 272 -2.67 14.23 8.39
C ILE A 272 -3.51 15.52 8.25
N GLY A 273 -4.69 15.49 7.63
CA GLY A 273 -5.55 16.67 7.55
C GLY A 273 -5.20 17.66 6.45
N GLU A 274 -4.40 17.25 5.47
CA GLU A 274 -4.12 18.06 4.28
C GLU A 274 -5.16 17.80 3.19
N HIS A 275 -5.62 18.88 2.54
CA HIS A 275 -6.47 18.79 1.37
C HIS A 275 -5.62 18.59 0.10
N SER A 276 -6.00 17.58 -0.69
CA SER A 276 -5.31 17.04 -1.87
C SER A 276 -5.09 17.99 -3.07
N GLY A 277 -5.21 19.31 -2.89
CA GLY A 277 -5.18 20.27 -3.99
C GLY A 277 -3.82 20.40 -4.68
N GLU A 278 -2.72 20.13 -3.98
CA GLU A 278 -1.36 20.46 -4.45
C GLU A 278 -0.35 19.30 -4.39
N LEU A 279 -0.72 18.13 -3.86
CA LEU A 279 0.25 17.03 -3.58
C LEU A 279 -0.17 15.64 -4.13
N SER A 280 -1.18 15.60 -5.00
CA SER A 280 -1.65 14.35 -5.62
C SER A 280 -1.46 14.40 -7.14
N MET A 281 -1.16 13.27 -7.77
CA MET A 281 -1.03 13.19 -9.23
C MET A 281 -2.29 13.73 -9.92
N THR A 282 -2.08 14.50 -10.97
CA THR A 282 -3.12 14.98 -11.89
C THR A 282 -3.66 13.86 -12.77
N ASP A 283 -4.85 14.05 -13.33
CA ASP A 283 -5.43 13.09 -14.27
C ASP A 283 -4.52 12.83 -15.48
N ALA A 284 -3.80 13.85 -15.96
CA ALA A 284 -2.85 13.73 -17.06
C ALA A 284 -1.69 12.80 -16.71
N GLU A 285 -1.09 12.97 -15.53
CA GLU A 285 0.00 12.12 -15.06
C GLU A 285 -0.47 10.67 -14.82
N LEU A 286 -1.72 10.49 -14.36
CA LEU A 286 -2.31 9.15 -14.22
C LEU A 286 -2.53 8.48 -15.59
N PHE A 287 -2.95 9.23 -16.61
CA PHE A 287 -3.03 8.71 -17.98
C PHE A 287 -1.66 8.32 -18.54
N ASP A 288 -0.63 9.13 -18.31
CA ASP A 288 0.75 8.81 -18.71
C ASP A 288 1.26 7.55 -17.98
N ALA A 289 0.81 7.32 -16.74
CA ALA A 289 1.01 6.08 -15.99
C ALA A 289 0.10 4.92 -16.44
N SER A 290 -0.58 5.04 -17.58
CA SER A 290 -1.46 4.02 -18.18
C SER A 290 -2.71 3.66 -17.37
N TRP A 291 -3.23 4.57 -16.54
CA TRP A 291 -4.53 4.39 -15.91
C TRP A 291 -5.68 4.64 -16.90
N GLY A 292 -6.74 3.84 -16.81
CA GLY A 292 -7.97 4.06 -17.56
C GLY A 292 -8.82 5.18 -16.93
N ALA A 293 -9.58 5.90 -17.76
CA ALA A 293 -10.44 7.01 -17.32
C ALA A 293 -11.43 6.63 -16.21
N GLU A 294 -11.98 5.41 -16.26
CA GLU A 294 -12.88 4.91 -15.23
C GLU A 294 -12.18 4.76 -13.87
N LEU A 295 -10.96 4.23 -13.83
CA LEU A 295 -10.20 4.08 -12.58
C LEU A 295 -9.82 5.44 -12.00
N ILE A 296 -9.43 6.39 -12.86
CA ILE A 296 -9.14 7.77 -12.46
C ILE A 296 -10.39 8.42 -11.84
N ALA A 297 -11.56 8.28 -12.48
CA ALA A 297 -12.80 8.81 -11.94
C ALA A 297 -13.15 8.23 -10.56
N MET A 298 -12.95 6.92 -10.36
CA MET A 298 -13.20 6.27 -9.07
C MET A 298 -12.23 6.75 -7.99
N ARG A 299 -10.94 6.89 -8.31
CA ARG A 299 -9.92 7.46 -7.42
C ARG A 299 -10.24 8.91 -7.04
N ASN A 300 -10.68 9.73 -7.99
CA ASN A 300 -11.03 11.12 -7.74
C ASN A 300 -12.30 11.27 -6.88
N LEU A 301 -13.32 10.43 -7.11
CA LEU A 301 -14.48 10.36 -6.21
C LEU A 301 -14.09 9.99 -4.78
N ALA A 302 -13.16 9.03 -4.63
CA ALA A 302 -12.67 8.65 -3.32
C ALA A 302 -11.88 9.77 -2.64
N ARG A 303 -10.97 10.44 -3.38
CA ARG A 303 -10.24 11.61 -2.91
C ARG A 303 -11.16 12.67 -2.31
N ASP A 304 -12.24 12.99 -3.01
CA ASP A 304 -13.17 14.04 -2.62
C ASP A 304 -14.06 13.62 -1.44
N ALA A 305 -14.19 12.31 -1.18
CA ALA A 305 -14.99 11.74 -0.10
C ALA A 305 -14.17 11.30 1.14
N LEU A 306 -12.84 11.26 1.05
CA LEU A 306 -11.98 10.84 2.15
C LEU A 306 -12.15 11.80 3.34
N PRO A 307 -12.39 11.28 4.56
CA PRO A 307 -12.51 12.14 5.73
C PRO A 307 -11.15 12.73 6.07
N ALA A 308 -10.95 14.01 5.77
CA ALA A 308 -9.80 14.76 6.26
C ALA A 308 -10.00 15.04 7.75
N GLU A 309 -9.03 14.66 8.59
CA GLU A 309 -9.06 15.05 9.99
C GLU A 309 -8.69 16.53 10.08
N PRO A 310 -9.59 17.46 10.45
CA PRO A 310 -9.24 18.86 10.55
C PRO A 310 -8.21 19.03 11.65
N ARG A 311 -6.97 19.33 11.27
CA ARG A 311 -5.85 19.52 12.17
C ARG A 311 -5.24 20.88 11.89
N GLY A 312 -5.00 21.66 12.94
CA GLY A 312 -4.24 22.92 12.86
C GLY A 312 -2.75 22.64 12.76
N LEU A 313 -2.31 21.92 11.72
CA LEU A 313 -0.90 21.62 11.52
C LEU A 313 -0.18 22.83 10.93
N ILE A 314 1.00 23.14 11.47
CA ILE A 314 1.84 24.22 10.98
C ILE A 314 2.93 23.59 10.10
N ALA A 315 2.73 23.66 8.78
CA ALA A 315 3.68 23.17 7.78
C ALA A 315 4.98 24.02 7.77
N PRO A 316 6.12 23.44 7.36
CA PRO A 316 7.36 24.18 7.17
C PRO A 316 7.32 25.11 5.93
N GLN A 317 8.08 26.20 5.97
CA GLN A 317 8.30 27.12 4.85
C GLN A 317 9.46 26.66 3.96
N VAL A 318 9.41 26.91 2.64
CA VAL A 318 10.49 26.56 1.68
C VAL A 318 11.14 27.80 1.07
N LEU A 319 12.48 27.90 1.17
CA LEU A 319 13.35 28.94 0.63
C LEU A 319 14.27 28.40 -0.47
N VAL A 320 14.50 29.19 -1.52
CA VAL A 320 15.37 28.85 -2.66
C VAL A 320 16.56 29.81 -2.68
N VAL A 321 17.79 29.29 -2.74
CA VAL A 321 19.01 30.11 -2.66
C VAL A 321 19.68 30.39 -4.00
N ASP A 322 19.59 29.49 -4.99
CA ASP A 322 20.11 29.70 -6.34
C ASP A 322 18.95 29.99 -7.31
N ARG A 323 18.48 31.25 -7.31
CA ARG A 323 17.54 31.72 -8.34
C ARG A 323 18.33 32.01 -9.62
N TRP A 324 18.28 31.08 -10.56
CA TRP A 324 18.70 31.35 -11.94
C TRP A 324 17.55 32.01 -12.71
#